data_AF-A0A450YL89-F1
#
_entry.id   AF-A0A450YL89-F1
#
_cell.length_a   1.000
_cell.length_b   1.000
_cell.length_c   1.000
_cell.angle_alpha   90.00
_cell.angle_beta   90.00
_cell.angle_gamma   90.00
#
_symmetry.space_group_name_H-M   'P 1'
#
loop_
_entity.id
_entity.type
_entity.pdbx_description
1 polymer ?
#
loop_
_entity_poly.entity_id
_entity_poly.type
_entity_poly.pdbx_seq_one_letter_code
_entity_poly.pdbx_strand_id
1 'polypeptide(L)'
;MVESAKREVEDARKEGLEEGRKEGRKEGRKEGRKEGRKEGLEKGLEKGLEKGREEERRRHEKGRKNLAGSLRNNGVAEPIIAASLGISEKELRDLLDGE
;
A
#
# COMPACT_ATOMS: atom_id res chain seq x y z
N MET A 1 -55.85 17.47 -32.39
CA MET A 1 -55.49 16.04 -32.29
C MET A 1 -54.03 15.79 -32.61
N VAL A 2 -53.47 16.27 -33.74
CA VAL A 2 -52.04 16.07 -34.07
C VAL A 2 -51.09 16.83 -33.13
N GLU A 3 -51.45 18.05 -32.74
CA GLU A 3 -50.59 18.90 -31.91
C GLU A 3 -50.52 18.46 -30.44
N SER A 4 -51.59 17.86 -29.91
CA SER A 4 -51.60 17.24 -28.58
C SER A 4 -50.72 15.99 -28.53
N ALA A 5 -50.81 15.12 -29.55
CA ALA A 5 -49.95 13.94 -29.65
C ALA A 5 -48.46 14.31 -29.78
N LYS A 6 -48.15 15.40 -30.48
CA LYS A 6 -46.77 15.88 -30.60
C LYS A 6 -46.18 16.35 -29.27
N ARG A 7 -46.99 17.02 -28.44
CA ARG A 7 -46.59 17.43 -27.07
C ARG A 7 -46.37 16.24 -26.15
N GLU A 8 -47.27 15.27 -26.17
CA GLU A 8 -47.13 14.04 -25.37
C GLU A 8 -45.84 13.26 -25.70
N VAL A 9 -45.49 13.17 -26.99
CA VAL A 9 -44.22 12.54 -27.42
C VAL A 9 -42.99 13.36 -26.99
N GLU A 10 -43.06 14.68 -27.06
CA GLU A 10 -41.96 15.55 -26.58
C GLU A 10 -41.77 15.47 -25.07
N ASP A 11 -42.86 15.41 -24.31
CA ASP A 11 -42.83 15.31 -22.85
C ASP A 11 -42.32 13.93 -22.41
N ALA A 12 -42.82 12.84 -23.00
CA ALA A 12 -42.31 11.50 -22.75
C ALA A 12 -40.81 11.36 -23.10
N ARG A 13 -40.35 12.02 -24.17
CA ARG A 13 -38.93 12.04 -24.54
C ARG A 13 -38.08 12.81 -23.54
N LYS A 14 -38.58 13.95 -23.04
CA LYS A 14 -37.89 14.74 -22.01
C LYS A 14 -37.80 13.97 -20.69
N GLU A 15 -38.90 13.34 -20.26
CA GLU A 15 -38.94 12.52 -19.06
C GLU A 15 -37.96 11.34 -19.14
N GLY A 16 -37.99 10.59 -20.25
CA GLY A 16 -37.05 9.48 -20.45
C GLY A 16 -35.58 9.91 -20.48
N LEU A 17 -35.27 11.07 -21.07
CA LEU A 17 -33.92 11.63 -21.06
C LEU A 17 -33.49 12.07 -19.65
N GLU A 18 -34.40 12.70 -18.90
CA GLU A 18 -34.13 13.16 -17.54
C GLU A 18 -33.93 11.98 -16.59
N GLU A 19 -34.78 10.96 -16.68
CA GLU A 19 -34.68 9.73 -15.89
C GLU A 19 -33.40 8.97 -16.21
N GLY A 20 -33.10 8.73 -17.50
CA GLY A 20 -31.86 8.06 -17.92
C GLY A 20 -30.61 8.82 -17.47
N ARG A 21 -30.62 10.16 -17.51
CA ARG A 21 -29.51 10.98 -17.01
C ARG A 21 -29.38 10.91 -15.48
N LYS A 22 -30.50 10.91 -14.74
CA LYS A 22 -30.52 10.79 -13.28
C LYS A 22 -29.99 9.42 -12.85
N GLU A 23 -30.45 8.34 -13.49
CA GLU A 23 -30.05 6.98 -13.21
C GLU A 23 -28.57 6.77 -13.53
N GLY A 24 -28.12 7.11 -14.74
CA GLY A 24 -26.72 6.98 -15.15
C GLY A 24 -25.77 7.76 -14.24
N ARG A 25 -26.15 8.96 -13.78
CA ARG A 25 -25.34 9.73 -12.82
C ARG A 25 -25.29 9.06 -11.44
N LYS A 26 -26.40 8.49 -10.97
CA LYS A 26 -26.49 7.80 -9.68
C LYS A 26 -25.66 6.52 -9.68
N GLU A 27 -25.77 5.73 -10.75
CA GLU A 27 -25.02 4.50 -10.93
C GLU A 27 -23.52 4.77 -11.07
N GLY A 28 -23.11 5.66 -11.98
CA GLY A 28 -21.71 6.02 -12.17
C GLY A 28 -21.05 6.57 -10.90
N ARG A 29 -21.78 7.35 -10.09
CA ARG A 29 -21.28 7.82 -8.79
C ARG A 29 -21.13 6.68 -7.78
N LYS A 30 -22.04 5.71 -7.77
CA LYS A 30 -22.00 4.58 -6.84
C LYS A 30 -20.84 3.65 -7.21
N GLU A 31 -20.69 3.34 -8.48
CA GLU A 31 -19.62 2.47 -9.00
C GLU A 31 -18.24 3.12 -8.81
N GLY A 32 -18.05 4.36 -9.29
CA GLY A 32 -16.77 5.06 -9.15
C GLY A 32 -16.34 5.25 -7.69
N ARG A 33 -17.29 5.43 -6.76
CA ARG A 33 -16.98 5.45 -5.32
C ARG A 33 -16.56 4.09 -4.78
N LYS A 34 -17.19 3.01 -5.23
CA LYS A 34 -16.87 1.64 -4.79
C LYS A 34 -15.48 1.26 -5.30
N GLU A 35 -15.21 1.50 -6.58
CA GLU A 35 -13.93 1.21 -7.22
C GLU A 35 -12.81 2.04 -6.61
N GLY A 36 -12.96 3.38 -6.53
CA GLY A 36 -11.95 4.25 -5.96
C GLY A 36 -11.63 3.96 -4.49
N ARG A 37 -12.62 3.51 -3.69
CA ARG A 37 -12.39 3.05 -2.32
C ARG A 37 -11.60 1.75 -2.28
N LYS A 38 -11.93 0.78 -3.13
CA LYS A 38 -11.24 -0.50 -3.20
C LYS A 38 -9.78 -0.29 -3.59
N GLU A 39 -9.55 0.43 -4.69
CA GLU A 39 -8.21 0.72 -5.20
C GLU A 39 -7.38 1.55 -4.21
N GLY A 40 -7.98 2.57 -3.59
CA GLY A 40 -7.31 3.37 -2.57
C GLY A 40 -6.91 2.58 -1.33
N LEU A 41 -7.78 1.67 -0.87
CA LEU A 41 -7.48 0.79 0.27
C LEU A 41 -6.37 -0.20 -0.05
N GLU A 42 -6.44 -0.84 -1.22
CA GLU A 42 -5.45 -1.83 -1.67
C GLU A 42 -4.05 -1.19 -1.78
N LYS A 43 -3.94 -0.07 -2.52
CA LYS A 43 -2.68 0.67 -2.65
C LYS A 43 -2.17 1.20 -1.32
N GLY A 44 -3.07 1.66 -0.46
CA GLY A 44 -2.70 2.18 0.87
C GLY A 44 -2.14 1.09 1.78
N LEU A 45 -2.79 -0.07 1.80
CA LEU A 45 -2.38 -1.22 2.60
C LEU A 45 -1.05 -1.79 2.12
N GLU A 46 -0.89 -1.98 0.81
CA GLU A 46 0.36 -2.50 0.21
C GLU A 46 1.55 -1.60 0.57
N LYS A 47 1.43 -0.30 0.31
CA LYS A 47 2.48 0.68 0.65
C LYS A 47 2.77 0.72 2.15
N GLY A 48 1.74 0.65 2.98
CA GLY A 48 1.89 0.66 4.44
C GLY A 48 2.64 -0.58 4.95
N LEU A 49 2.29 -1.76 4.44
CA LEU A 49 2.93 -3.02 4.80
C LEU A 49 4.38 -3.09 4.31
N GLU A 50 4.65 -2.66 3.08
CA GLU A 50 6.01 -2.61 2.53
C GLU A 50 6.90 -1.70 3.36
N LYS A 51 6.44 -0.46 3.62
CA LYS A 51 7.18 0.51 4.43
C LYS A 51 7.42 -0.01 5.85
N GLY A 52 6.40 -0.60 6.48
CA GLY A 52 6.54 -1.18 7.81
C GLY A 52 7.57 -2.32 7.87
N ARG A 53 7.59 -3.20 6.86
CA ARG A 53 8.58 -4.29 6.75
C ARG A 53 9.99 -3.76 6.51
N GLU A 54 10.14 -2.72 5.68
CA GLU A 54 11.43 -2.09 5.44
C GLU A 54 11.98 -1.40 6.70
N GLU A 55 11.14 -0.65 7.42
CA GLU A 55 11.51 -0.01 8.67
C GLU A 55 11.90 -1.04 9.75
N GLU A 56 11.16 -2.14 9.86
CA GLU A 56 11.46 -3.23 10.78
C GLU A 56 12.80 -3.91 10.43
N ARG A 57 13.02 -4.26 9.16
CA ARG A 57 14.32 -4.80 8.70
C ARG A 57 15.47 -3.88 9.05
N ARG A 58 15.35 -2.59 8.73
CA ARG A 58 16.39 -1.58 9.02
C ARG A 58 16.65 -1.46 10.53
N ARG A 59 15.60 -1.54 11.36
CA ARG A 59 15.73 -1.50 12.82
C ARG A 59 16.44 -2.76 13.34
N HIS A 60 16.07 -3.94 12.83
CA HIS A 60 16.70 -5.20 13.19
C HIS A 60 18.17 -5.24 12.78
N GLU A 61 18.50 -4.80 11.57
CA GLU A 61 19.88 -4.72 11.07
C GLU A 61 20.74 -3.77 11.91
N LYS A 62 20.24 -2.56 12.21
CA LYS A 62 20.92 -1.62 13.12
C LYS A 62 21.11 -2.23 14.51
N GLY A 63 20.09 -2.90 15.05
CA GLY A 63 20.16 -3.58 16.34
C GLY A 63 21.25 -4.67 16.35
N ARG A 64 21.31 -5.47 15.28
CA ARG A 64 22.34 -6.51 15.10
C ARG A 64 23.73 -5.89 15.00
N LYS A 65 23.93 -4.84 14.20
CA LYS A 65 25.23 -4.13 14.06
C LYS A 65 25.69 -3.55 15.40
N ASN A 66 24.78 -2.91 16.13
CA ASN A 66 25.09 -2.33 17.45
C ASN A 66 25.50 -3.42 18.46
N LEU A 67 24.75 -4.53 18.51
CA LEU A 67 25.08 -5.65 19.40
C LEU A 67 26.44 -6.26 19.04
N ALA A 68 26.65 -6.58 17.75
CA ALA A 68 27.92 -7.10 17.24
C ALA A 68 29.10 -6.18 17.60
N GLY A 69 28.95 -4.87 17.38
CA GLY A 69 29.99 -3.88 17.66
C GLY A 69 30.29 -3.80 19.15
N SER A 70 29.27 -3.81 20.00
CA SER A 70 29.46 -3.80 21.45
C SER A 70 30.21 -5.04 21.96
N LEU A 71 29.89 -6.22 21.44
CA LEU A 71 30.59 -7.46 21.79
C LEU A 71 32.05 -7.42 21.34
N ARG A 72 32.33 -6.94 20.11
CA ARG A 72 33.70 -6.78 19.61
C ARG A 72 34.50 -5.82 20.49
N ASN A 73 33.91 -4.68 20.85
CA ASN A 73 34.56 -3.68 21.70
C ASN A 73 34.83 -4.18 23.13
N ASN A 74 34.02 -5.14 23.62
CA ASN A 74 34.24 -5.81 24.90
C ASN A 74 35.22 -6.99 24.81
N GLY A 75 35.90 -7.18 23.67
CA GLY A 75 36.91 -8.22 23.49
C GLY A 75 36.35 -9.63 23.24
N VAL A 76 35.06 -9.76 22.91
CA VAL A 76 34.49 -11.06 22.51
C VAL A 76 35.05 -11.42 21.13
N ALA A 77 35.53 -12.66 20.99
CA ALA A 77 36.12 -13.12 19.74
C ALA A 77 35.08 -13.19 18.60
N GLU A 78 35.48 -12.77 17.39
CA GLU A 78 34.61 -12.77 16.19
C GLU A 78 33.89 -14.10 15.94
N PRO A 79 34.53 -15.29 16.08
CA PRO A 79 33.83 -16.56 15.88
C PRO A 79 32.64 -16.75 16.84
N ILE A 80 32.77 -16.27 18.09
CA ILE A 80 31.71 -16.36 19.10
C ILE A 80 30.57 -15.38 18.77
N ILE A 81 30.91 -14.17 18.33
CA ILE A 81 29.91 -13.17 17.93
C ILE A 81 29.11 -13.66 16.72
N ALA A 82 29.80 -14.16 15.70
CA ALA A 82 29.21 -14.71 14.48
C ALA A 82 28.25 -15.87 14.81
N ALA A 83 28.71 -16.83 15.62
CA ALA A 83 27.88 -17.94 16.10
C ALA A 83 26.65 -17.46 16.89
N SER A 84 26.82 -16.46 17.78
CA SER A 84 25.73 -15.91 18.60
C SER A 84 24.66 -15.19 17.78
N LEU A 85 25.05 -14.62 16.63
CA LEU A 85 24.14 -13.92 15.71
C LEU A 85 23.60 -14.82 14.60
N GLY A 86 24.05 -16.09 14.55
CA GLY A 86 23.67 -17.06 13.53
C GLY A 86 24.14 -16.67 12.12
N ILE A 87 25.32 -16.06 12.00
CA ILE A 87 25.92 -15.63 10.72
C ILE A 87 27.35 -16.15 10.61
N SER A 88 27.90 -16.10 9.40
CA SER A 88 29.32 -16.37 9.16
C SER A 88 30.21 -15.21 9.65
N GLU A 89 31.48 -15.49 9.92
CA GLU A 89 32.45 -14.44 10.25
C GLU A 89 32.62 -13.42 9.11
N LYS A 90 32.44 -13.85 7.86
CA LYS A 90 32.43 -12.94 6.71
C LYS A 90 31.26 -11.97 6.81
N GLU A 91 30.04 -12.46 7.01
CA GLU A 91 28.85 -11.62 7.17
C GLU A 91 28.95 -10.72 8.41
N LEU A 92 29.61 -11.18 9.48
CA LEU A 92 29.89 -10.34 10.65
C LEU A 92 30.80 -9.16 10.29
N ARG A 93 31.88 -9.41 9.53
CA ARG A 93 32.78 -8.36 9.04
C ARG A 93 32.05 -7.40 8.11
N ASP A 94 31.26 -7.90 7.16
CA ASP A 94 30.43 -7.09 6.28
C ASP A 94 29.42 -6.24 7.07
N LEU A 95 28.79 -6.81 8.12
CA LEU A 95 27.85 -6.09 8.98
C LEU A 95 28.53 -4.96 9.76
N LEU A 96 29.74 -5.18 10.29
CA LEU A 96 30.45 -4.21 11.12
C LEU A 96 31.14 -3.13 10.30
N ASP A 97 31.81 -3.54 9.23
CA ASP A 97 32.76 -2.72 8.49
C ASP A 97 32.27 -2.35 7.07
N GLY A 98 31.12 -2.89 6.63
CA GLY A 98 30.42 -2.45 5.41
C GLY A 98 29.69 -1.12 5.59
N GLU A 99 29.69 -0.32 4.51
CA GLU A 99 29.02 0.99 4.39
C GLU A 99 27.49 0.89 4.45
#